data_AF-A0A7S3VZH0-F1
#
_entry.id   AF-A0A7S3VZH0-F1
#
_cell.length_a   1.000
_cell.length_b   1.000
_cell.length_c   1.000
_cell.angle_alpha   90.00
_cell.angle_beta   90.00
_cell.angle_gamma   90.00
#
_symmetry.space_group_name_H-M   'P 1'
#
loop_
_entity.id
_entity.type
_entity.pdbx_description
1 polymer ?
#
loop_
_entity_poly.entity_id
_entity_poly.type
_entity_poly.pdbx_seq_one_letter_code
_entity_poly.pdbx_strand_id
1 'polypeptide(L)'
;LEFFKNIVLVSCPADQYSPFDSARVEIGSMLDKHQSQEAYVDMVRNIWAPVNRSKVFRFDVNFNIPEKNLDTFIGRAAHIQFLECQPVMKMIIHCYSHLFR
;
A
#
# COMPACT_ATOMS: atom_id res chain seq x y z
N LEU A 1 -8.85 -10.05 7.12
CA LEU A 1 -8.57 -10.09 5.67
C LEU A 1 -9.03 -11.39 4.99
N GLU A 2 -9.19 -12.50 5.73
CA GLU A 2 -9.58 -13.81 5.20
C GLU A 2 -10.91 -13.87 4.41
N PHE A 3 -11.85 -12.98 4.72
CA PHE A 3 -13.17 -12.94 4.09
C PHE A 3 -13.18 -12.33 2.67
N PHE A 4 -12.09 -11.67 2.26
CA PHE A 4 -12.01 -11.08 0.94
C PHE A 4 -11.68 -12.13 -0.12
N LYS A 5 -12.35 -12.04 -1.28
CA LYS A 5 -12.08 -12.90 -2.45
C LYS A 5 -10.70 -12.62 -3.03
N ASN A 6 -10.38 -11.34 -3.19
CA ASN A 6 -9.07 -10.82 -3.62
C ASN A 6 -8.67 -9.68 -2.68
N ILE A 7 -7.40 -9.63 -2.30
CA ILE A 7 -6.81 -8.58 -1.47
C ILE A 7 -5.79 -7.86 -2.34
N VAL A 8 -6.03 -6.58 -2.61
CA VAL A 8 -5.13 -5.76 -3.42
C VAL A 8 -4.48 -4.74 -2.50
N LEU A 9 -3.16 -4.81 -2.38
CA LEU A 9 -2.37 -3.84 -1.65
C LEU A 9 -1.65 -2.97 -2.68
N VAL A 10 -1.77 -1.66 -2.54
CA VAL A 10 -1.13 -0.71 -3.44
C VAL A 10 -0.26 0.23 -2.63
N SER A 11 0.99 0.35 -3.05
CA SER A 11 2.02 1.12 -2.35
C SER A 11 2.76 2.04 -3.30
N CYS A 12 3.15 3.21 -2.79
CA CYS A 12 3.94 4.18 -3.54
C CYS A 12 5.11 4.65 -2.67
N PRO A 13 6.38 4.49 -3.08
CA PRO A 13 7.53 4.95 -2.30
C PRO A 13 7.55 6.47 -2.06
N ALA A 14 6.90 7.24 -2.94
CA ALA A 14 6.73 8.68 -2.79
C ALA A 14 5.57 9.07 -1.86
N ASP A 15 4.76 8.11 -1.38
CA ASP A 15 3.77 8.36 -0.33
C ASP A 15 4.50 8.45 1.01
N GLN A 16 4.55 9.67 1.55
CA GLN A 16 5.14 9.96 2.85
C GLN A 16 4.06 10.17 3.92
N TYR A 17 2.77 10.08 3.56
CA TYR A 17 1.66 10.18 4.50
C TYR A 17 1.50 8.91 5.33
N SER A 18 1.70 7.74 4.72
CA SER A 18 1.77 6.45 5.39
C SER A 18 3.10 5.76 5.08
N PRO A 19 3.75 5.09 6.05
CA PRO A 19 4.95 4.31 5.78
C PRO A 19 4.72 3.27 4.68
N PHE A 20 5.69 3.14 3.78
CA PHE A 20 5.62 2.23 2.63
C PHE A 20 5.32 0.79 3.03
N ASP A 21 6.01 0.27 4.06
CA ASP A 21 5.82 -1.09 4.55
C ASP A 21 4.43 -1.29 5.17
N SER A 22 3.84 -0.24 5.77
CA SER A 22 2.49 -0.29 6.33
C SER A 22 1.43 -0.43 5.23
N ALA A 23 1.58 0.24 4.09
CA ALA A 23 0.69 0.07 2.93
C ALA A 23 0.71 -1.37 2.36
N ARG A 24 1.79 -2.11 2.65
CA ARG A 24 2.03 -3.49 2.18
C ARG A 24 1.76 -4.54 3.25
N VAL A 25 1.46 -4.09 4.47
CA VAL A 25 1.36 -4.92 5.68
C VAL A 25 2.64 -5.76 5.83
N GLU A 26 3.81 -5.13 5.70
CA GLU A 26 5.12 -5.79 5.77
C GLU A 26 5.90 -5.32 6.99
N ILE A 27 6.79 -6.18 7.48
CA ILE A 27 7.73 -5.83 8.55
C ILE A 27 8.91 -5.11 7.87
N GLY A 28 8.95 -3.79 7.99
CA GLY A 28 10.00 -2.95 7.42
C GLY A 28 11.30 -2.98 8.20
N SER A 29 12.42 -2.65 7.56
CA SER A 29 13.74 -2.58 8.21
C SER A 29 13.87 -1.41 9.21
N MET A 30 12.95 -0.45 9.19
CA MET A 30 12.94 0.69 10.12
C MET A 30 12.39 0.31 11.51
N LEU A 31 11.85 -0.91 11.66
CA LEU A 31 11.27 -1.37 12.92
C LEU A 31 12.28 -1.66 14.02
N ASP A 32 13.52 -1.96 13.67
CA ASP A 32 14.58 -2.32 14.62
C ASP A 32 14.92 -1.18 15.61
N LYS A 33 14.40 0.02 15.38
CA LYS A 33 14.62 1.20 16.24
C LYS A 33 13.41 1.56 17.11
N HIS A 34 12.29 0.85 17.01
CA HIS A 34 11.04 1.20 17.68
C HIS A 34 10.84 0.41 18.97
N GLN A 35 10.47 1.10 20.05
CA GLN A 35 10.17 0.48 21.35
C GLN A 35 9.02 -0.54 21.32
N SER A 36 8.18 -0.49 20.28
CA SER A 36 7.01 -1.35 20.09
C SER A 36 7.19 -2.38 18.96
N GLN A 37 8.43 -2.75 18.65
CA GLN A 37 8.74 -3.65 17.54
C GLN A 37 7.99 -4.99 17.63
N GLU A 38 7.98 -5.62 18.79
CA GLU A 38 7.28 -6.90 19.00
C GLU A 38 5.79 -6.78 18.70
N ALA A 39 5.13 -5.73 19.22
CA ALA A 39 3.72 -5.51 19.00
C ALA A 39 3.37 -5.31 17.50
N TYR A 40 4.23 -4.61 16.75
CA TYR A 40 4.03 -4.44 15.31
C TYR A 40 4.25 -5.76 14.54
N VAL A 41 5.28 -6.52 14.90
CA VAL A 41 5.54 -7.85 14.32
C VAL A 41 4.35 -8.77 14.56
N ASP A 42 3.81 -8.79 15.78
CA ASP A 42 2.64 -9.58 16.13
C ASP A 42 1.38 -9.11 15.39
N MET A 43 1.19 -7.79 15.24
CA MET A 43 0.10 -7.24 14.44
C MET A 43 0.18 -7.73 12.98
N VAL A 44 1.33 -7.62 12.33
CA VAL A 44 1.52 -8.08 10.93
C VAL A 44 1.29 -9.58 10.83
N ARG A 45 1.83 -10.37 11.76
CA ARG A 45 1.63 -11.82 11.79
C ARG A 45 0.17 -12.19 11.96
N ASN A 46 -0.55 -11.55 12.87
CA ASN A 46 -1.97 -11.81 13.12
C ASN A 46 -2.86 -11.40 11.94
N ILE A 47 -2.52 -10.32 11.22
CA ILE A 47 -3.24 -9.94 10.00
C ILE A 47 -3.07 -11.01 8.92
N TRP A 48 -1.87 -11.57 8.76
CA TRP A 48 -1.57 -12.56 7.71
C TRP A 48 -1.92 -14.00 8.09
N ALA A 49 -1.97 -14.34 9.37
CA ALA A 49 -2.21 -15.70 9.85
C ALA A 49 -3.45 -16.37 9.22
N PRO A 50 -4.61 -15.71 9.11
CA PRO A 50 -5.79 -16.30 8.48
C PRO A 50 -5.87 -16.09 6.96
N VAL A 51 -4.89 -15.42 6.34
CA VAL A 51 -4.99 -14.98 4.95
C VAL A 51 -4.36 -15.98 4.00
N ASN A 52 -5.14 -16.43 3.02
CA ASN A 52 -4.62 -17.19 1.90
C ASN A 52 -3.80 -16.27 0.95
N ARG A 53 -2.48 -16.46 0.93
CA ARG A 53 -1.54 -15.66 0.12
C ARG A 53 -1.81 -15.69 -1.39
N SER A 54 -2.45 -16.75 -1.92
CA SER A 54 -2.82 -16.82 -3.34
C SER A 54 -3.87 -15.79 -3.76
N LYS A 55 -4.57 -15.19 -2.79
CA LYS A 55 -5.57 -14.13 -3.01
C LYS A 55 -4.99 -12.72 -2.91
N VAL A 56 -3.68 -12.59 -2.66
CA VAL A 56 -3.03 -11.31 -2.35
C VAL A 56 -2.25 -10.83 -3.57
N PHE A 57 -2.53 -9.60 -4.00
CA PHE A 57 -1.90 -8.93 -5.13
C PHE A 57 -1.28 -7.64 -4.64
N ARG A 58 -0.03 -7.38 -5.05
CA ARG A 58 0.72 -6.18 -4.66
C ARG A 58 1.06 -5.36 -5.89
N PHE A 59 0.75 -4.08 -5.83
CA PHE A 59 1.06 -3.11 -6.88
C PHE A 59 1.95 -2.03 -6.31
N ASP A 60 3.14 -1.89 -6.87
CA ASP A 60 4.02 -0.77 -6.59
C ASP A 60 3.85 0.27 -7.68
N VAL A 61 3.34 1.43 -7.30
CA VAL A 61 3.10 2.56 -8.20
C VAL A 61 4.13 3.63 -7.86
N ASN A 62 4.81 4.15 -8.88
CA ASN A 62 5.72 5.26 -8.71
C ASN A 62 5.20 6.47 -9.48
N PHE A 63 4.75 7.49 -8.76
CA PHE A 63 4.31 8.74 -9.36
C PHE A 63 5.49 9.68 -9.54
N ASN A 64 5.63 10.21 -10.75
CA ASN A 64 6.49 11.37 -10.97
C ASN A 64 5.71 12.63 -10.57
N ILE A 65 6.05 13.21 -9.42
CA ILE A 65 5.43 14.41 -8.85
C ILE A 65 6.43 15.57 -8.99
N PRO A 66 6.42 16.30 -10.14
CA PRO A 66 7.38 17.37 -10.37
C PRO A 66 7.07 18.64 -9.57
N GLU A 67 5.83 18.81 -9.11
CA GLU A 67 5.37 20.03 -8.45
C GLU A 67 5.74 20.05 -6.97
N LYS A 68 6.22 21.20 -6.48
CA LYS A 68 6.51 21.45 -5.06
C LYS A 68 5.39 22.30 -4.45
N ASN A 69 4.23 21.69 -4.26
CA ASN A 69 3.08 22.30 -3.58
C ASN A 69 3.00 21.85 -2.10
N LEU A 70 2.08 22.41 -1.33
CA LEU A 70 1.91 22.07 0.10
C LEU A 70 1.63 20.58 0.30
N ASP A 71 0.91 19.93 -0.61
CA ASP A 71 0.62 18.49 -0.55
C ASP A 71 1.89 17.62 -0.70
N THR A 72 2.83 18.07 -1.53
CA THR A 72 4.15 17.43 -1.66
C THR A 72 4.98 17.66 -0.40
N PHE A 73 4.87 18.84 0.21
CA PHE A 73 5.57 19.16 1.45
C PHE A 73 5.09 18.34 2.66
N ILE A 74 3.78 18.10 2.78
CA ILE A 74 3.21 17.29 3.87
C ILE A 74 3.15 15.79 3.54
N GLY A 75 3.73 15.37 2.42
CA GLY A 75 3.85 13.95 2.06
C GLY A 75 2.59 13.29 1.50
N ARG A 76 1.51 14.05 1.27
CA ARG A 76 0.21 13.55 0.81
C ARG A 76 0.03 13.56 -0.70
N ALA A 77 0.92 14.20 -1.46
CA ALA A 77 0.78 14.31 -2.91
C ALA A 77 0.60 12.95 -3.60
N ALA A 78 1.46 11.96 -3.30
CA ALA A 78 1.33 10.62 -3.89
C ALA A 78 0.07 9.88 -3.42
N HIS A 79 -0.36 10.12 -2.18
CA HIS A 79 -1.59 9.55 -1.63
C HIS A 79 -2.85 10.09 -2.34
N ILE A 80 -2.90 11.40 -2.59
CA ILE A 80 -3.98 12.05 -3.34
C ILE A 80 -3.95 11.57 -4.80
N GLN A 81 -2.76 11.53 -5.40
CA GLN A 81 -2.60 11.11 -6.78
C GLN A 81 -3.01 9.66 -6.99
N PHE A 82 -2.91 8.79 -5.98
CA PHE A 82 -3.47 7.44 -6.06
C PHE A 82 -4.98 7.43 -6.34
N LEU A 83 -5.74 8.31 -5.68
CA LEU A 83 -7.20 8.42 -5.87
C LEU A 83 -7.57 9.14 -7.16
N GLU A 84 -6.75 10.09 -7.61
CA GLU A 84 -7.06 10.94 -8.76
C GLU A 84 -6.46 10.44 -10.08
N CYS A 85 -5.47 9.54 -10.04
CA CYS A 85 -4.80 9.04 -11.24
C CYS A 85 -5.69 8.08 -12.04
N GLN A 86 -6.52 8.67 -12.90
CA GLN A 86 -7.39 7.96 -13.84
C GLN A 86 -6.64 6.91 -14.68
N PRO A 87 -5.41 7.14 -15.20
CA PRO A 87 -4.67 6.11 -15.92
C PRO A 87 -4.40 4.85 -15.09
N VAL A 88 -3.97 5.00 -13.84
CA VAL A 88 -3.70 3.86 -12.95
C VAL A 88 -4.99 3.08 -12.67
N MET A 89 -6.08 3.78 -12.34
CA MET A 89 -7.38 3.14 -12.12
C MET A 89 -7.87 2.38 -13.37
N LYS A 90 -7.80 3.02 -14.55
CA LYS A 90 -8.18 2.39 -15.82
C LYS A 90 -7.32 1.17 -16.13
N MET A 91 -6.02 1.25 -15.90
CA MET A 91 -5.11 0.12 -16.05
C MET A 91 -5.50 -1.03 -15.12
N ILE A 92 -5.73 -0.76 -13.83
CA ILE A 92 -6.11 -1.80 -12.86
C ILE A 92 -7.44 -2.46 -13.27
N ILE A 93 -8.46 -1.67 -13.59
CA ILE A 93 -9.78 -2.19 -13.99
C ILE A 93 -9.70 -2.98 -15.30
N HIS A 94 -8.91 -2.52 -16.27
CA HIS A 94 -8.82 -3.17 -17.58
C HIS A 94 -7.94 -4.43 -17.54
N CYS A 95 -6.69 -4.29 -17.11
CA CYS A 95 -5.70 -5.37 -17.13
C CYS A 95 -5.96 -6.41 -16.03
N TYR A 96 -6.56 -6.01 -14.92
CA TYR A 96 -6.85 -6.87 -13.77
C TYR A 96 -8.35 -6.98 -13.48
N SER A 97 -9.19 -6.92 -14.52
CA SER A 97 -10.65 -7.03 -14.40
C SER A 97 -11.12 -8.26 -13.63
N HIS A 98 -10.36 -9.36 -13.65
CA HIS A 98 -10.65 -10.58 -12.90
C HIS A 98 -10.63 -10.39 -11.37
N LEU A 99 -9.96 -9.35 -10.85
CA LEU A 99 -9.95 -9.02 -9.42
C LEU A 99 -11.29 -8.47 -8.93
N PHE A 100 -12.12 -7.94 -9.84
CA PHE A 100 -13.40 -7.27 -9.55
C PHE A 100 -14.65 -8.11 -9.91
N ARG A 101 -14.45 -9.35 -10.39
CA ARG A 101 -15.53 -10.30 -10.69
C ARG A 101 -15.85 -11.17 -9.48
#